data_AF-A0A0B7A9J6-F1
#
_entry.id   AF-A0A0B7A9J6-F1
#
_cell.length_a   1.000
_cell.length_b   1.000
_cell.length_c   1.000
_cell.angle_alpha   90.00
_cell.angle_beta   90.00
_cell.angle_gamma   90.00
#
_symmetry.space_group_name_H-M   'P 1'
#
loop_
_entity.id
_entity.type
_entity.pdbx_description
1 polymer ?
#
loop_
_entity_poly.entity_id
_entity_poly.type
_entity_poly.pdbx_seq_one_letter_code
_entity_poly.pdbx_strand_id
1 'polypeptide(L)'
;MTSIIKLHALSGARDESPPCYLLQVDEFRFLLDCGWDEDFSMDFVKDLRRVTHQVDAVLLTYPDHLHLGALPYLVGKGHLSCPIYATIPVYKMGQMFMYDLFQSRHNSQDFEKFTLDEVDAAFDKIIQLEYSQSVTLKGKGHGLQITPLPAGHMIGGTIWKIVKDGEEEIVYALDYNHKKERHLNGCQLDAISRPSVLITDAFNSLYNQPSRRQRDEQLMTTILQTMRNDGNVLVAVDTAGRMLELAQLMDQMWRSAESGLTAYSLALLNNVSFNVVEFAKSQVEWMSDKVMRSFEDNRNNPFQLKHVRLCHNLAELARVPEPKVVLASTPDLQCGYSRDLFVAWCGSSKNSIILTNRTSPGTLARWLIDNPQDHVVRLEIKRRVKLEGAELEDYFKKKLEKEQEETRIKDEQARRFVRT
;
A
#
# COMPACT_ATOMS: atom_id res chain seq x y z
N MET A 1 -4.82 -29.86 -25.92
CA MET A 1 -6.13 -29.91 -25.24
C MET A 1 -6.48 -28.47 -24.89
N THR A 2 -7.71 -28.01 -25.12
CA THR A 2 -8.08 -26.62 -24.78
C THR A 2 -8.21 -26.47 -23.28
N SER A 3 -7.38 -25.63 -22.67
CA SER A 3 -7.39 -25.34 -21.23
C SER A 3 -8.69 -24.65 -20.83
N ILE A 4 -9.22 -24.96 -19.65
CA ILE A 4 -10.42 -24.30 -19.10
C ILE A 4 -9.97 -23.10 -18.29
N ILE A 5 -10.23 -21.89 -18.79
CA ILE A 5 -9.91 -20.63 -18.10
C ILE A 5 -11.20 -20.00 -17.59
N LYS A 6 -11.32 -19.80 -16.26
CA LYS A 6 -12.47 -19.13 -15.63
C LYS A 6 -11.98 -18.07 -14.66
N LEU A 7 -12.47 -16.85 -14.82
CA LEU A 7 -12.23 -15.76 -13.89
C LEU A 7 -13.50 -15.50 -13.08
N HIS A 8 -13.38 -15.49 -11.76
CA HIS A 8 -14.44 -15.06 -10.85
C HIS A 8 -13.98 -13.85 -10.05
N ALA A 9 -14.64 -12.71 -10.24
CA ALA A 9 -14.37 -11.51 -9.47
C ALA A 9 -15.06 -11.59 -8.11
N LEU A 10 -14.27 -11.66 -7.04
CA LEU A 10 -14.76 -11.59 -5.66
C LEU A 10 -14.99 -10.13 -5.26
N SER A 11 -14.08 -9.24 -5.67
CA SER A 11 -14.18 -7.79 -5.58
C SER A 11 -13.39 -7.10 -6.70
N GLY A 12 -13.46 -5.78 -6.77
CA GLY A 12 -12.76 -4.95 -7.77
C GLY A 12 -13.34 -5.07 -9.17
N ALA A 13 -14.65 -5.31 -9.29
CA ALA A 13 -15.31 -5.42 -10.59
C ALA A 13 -16.61 -4.62 -10.60
N ARG A 14 -16.77 -3.76 -11.61
CA ARG A 14 -17.91 -2.84 -11.79
C ARG A 14 -18.01 -1.73 -10.74
N ASP A 15 -17.02 -1.62 -9.87
CA ASP A 15 -16.87 -0.57 -8.86
C ASP A 15 -15.38 -0.21 -8.66
N GLU A 16 -15.10 0.69 -7.72
CA GLU A 16 -13.75 1.11 -7.32
C GLU A 16 -13.27 0.35 -6.06
N SER A 17 -13.78 -0.87 -5.84
CA SER A 17 -13.36 -1.69 -4.70
C SER A 17 -11.99 -2.35 -4.95
N PRO A 18 -11.27 -2.75 -3.90
CA PRO A 18 -9.95 -3.37 -4.04
C PRO A 18 -10.01 -4.67 -4.88
N PRO A 19 -9.01 -4.93 -5.74
CA PRO A 19 -8.96 -6.13 -6.57
C PRO A 19 -8.82 -7.41 -5.74
N CYS A 20 -9.68 -8.39 -6.07
CA CYS A 20 -9.52 -9.76 -5.62
C CYS A 20 -10.25 -10.70 -6.59
N TYR A 21 -9.47 -11.51 -7.32
CA TYR A 21 -10.03 -12.40 -8.34
C TYR A 21 -9.56 -13.84 -8.15
N LEU A 22 -10.47 -14.78 -8.38
CA LEU A 22 -10.16 -16.20 -8.44
C LEU A 22 -10.04 -16.62 -9.91
N LEU A 23 -8.81 -16.84 -10.37
CA LEU A 23 -8.51 -17.34 -11.71
C LEU A 23 -8.29 -18.85 -11.65
N GLN A 24 -9.19 -19.60 -12.27
CA GLN A 24 -9.05 -21.04 -12.46
C GLN A 24 -8.46 -21.33 -13.84
N VAL A 25 -7.37 -22.09 -13.88
CA VAL A 25 -6.77 -22.66 -15.08
C VAL A 25 -6.76 -24.18 -14.92
N ASP A 26 -7.64 -24.85 -15.66
CA ASP A 26 -7.99 -26.27 -15.48
C ASP A 26 -8.46 -26.56 -14.05
N GLU A 27 -7.68 -27.32 -13.27
CA GLU A 27 -7.98 -27.64 -11.88
C GLU A 27 -7.25 -26.73 -10.88
N PHE A 28 -6.33 -25.89 -11.34
CA PHE A 28 -5.50 -25.03 -10.50
C PHE A 28 -6.16 -23.67 -10.32
N ARG A 29 -6.24 -23.19 -9.08
CA ARG A 29 -6.85 -21.89 -8.75
C ARG A 29 -5.84 -20.91 -8.19
N PHE A 30 -5.61 -19.85 -8.94
CA PHE A 30 -4.88 -18.67 -8.50
C PHE A 30 -5.84 -17.69 -7.80
N LEU A 31 -5.43 -17.20 -6.64
CA LEU A 31 -5.98 -15.96 -6.10
C LEU A 31 -5.09 -14.81 -6.60
N LEU A 32 -5.65 -13.97 -7.47
CA LEU A 32 -5.02 -12.78 -8.01
C LEU A 32 -5.36 -11.59 -7.11
N ASP A 33 -4.37 -11.15 -6.34
CA ASP A 33 -4.50 -10.16 -5.28
C ASP A 33 -5.54 -10.50 -4.20
N CYS A 34 -5.39 -9.85 -3.05
CA CYS A 34 -6.32 -9.95 -1.93
C CYS A 34 -6.39 -8.60 -1.24
N GLY A 35 -6.87 -7.62 -2.01
CA GLY A 35 -7.08 -6.27 -1.54
C GLY A 35 -8.05 -6.15 -0.38
N TRP A 36 -7.85 -5.13 0.45
CA TRP A 36 -8.82 -4.73 1.45
C TRP A 36 -9.05 -3.22 1.39
N ASP A 37 -10.29 -2.80 1.60
CA ASP A 37 -10.70 -1.41 1.57
C ASP A 37 -10.11 -0.67 2.76
N GLU A 38 -10.07 0.65 2.67
CA GLU A 38 -9.53 1.54 3.68
C GLU A 38 -10.20 1.28 5.04
N ASP A 39 -11.49 0.95 5.08
CA ASP A 39 -12.27 0.68 6.30
C ASP A 39 -12.20 -0.76 6.82
N PHE A 40 -11.50 -1.66 6.12
CA PHE A 40 -11.38 -3.08 6.47
C PHE A 40 -12.74 -3.75 6.69
N SER A 41 -13.66 -3.54 5.74
CA SER A 41 -15.00 -4.13 5.74
C SER A 41 -14.91 -5.66 5.68
N MET A 42 -15.60 -6.32 6.60
CA MET A 42 -15.60 -7.78 6.64
C MET A 42 -16.35 -8.40 5.46
N ASP A 43 -17.09 -7.61 4.67
CA ASP A 43 -17.85 -8.12 3.54
C ASP A 43 -16.95 -8.69 2.45
N PHE A 44 -15.84 -8.01 2.12
CA PHE A 44 -14.82 -8.52 1.20
C PHE A 44 -14.19 -9.84 1.67
N VAL A 45 -14.01 -9.98 2.98
CA VAL A 45 -13.37 -11.15 3.60
C VAL A 45 -14.32 -12.34 3.70
N LYS A 46 -15.64 -12.12 3.85
CA LYS A 46 -16.63 -13.20 3.97
C LYS A 46 -16.64 -14.08 2.73
N ASP A 47 -16.65 -13.47 1.55
CA ASP A 47 -16.66 -14.22 0.30
C ASP A 47 -15.32 -14.87 0.01
N LEU A 48 -14.22 -14.18 0.35
CA LEU A 48 -12.88 -14.74 0.22
C LEU A 48 -12.66 -15.97 1.11
N ARG A 49 -13.19 -15.96 2.35
CA ARG A 49 -13.14 -17.13 3.26
C ARG A 49 -13.82 -18.37 2.69
N ARG A 50 -14.90 -18.20 1.92
CA ARG A 50 -15.62 -19.32 1.31
C ARG A 50 -14.78 -20.03 0.25
N VAL A 51 -13.88 -19.32 -0.42
CA VAL A 51 -13.04 -19.88 -1.49
C VAL A 51 -11.61 -20.16 -1.06
N THR A 52 -11.17 -19.69 0.11
CA THR A 52 -9.78 -19.80 0.61
C THR A 52 -9.24 -21.24 0.57
N HIS A 53 -10.05 -22.23 0.94
CA HIS A 53 -9.66 -23.65 0.94
C HIS A 53 -9.44 -24.25 -0.46
N GLN A 54 -9.88 -23.54 -1.50
CA GLN A 54 -9.78 -23.95 -2.90
C GLN A 54 -8.58 -23.34 -3.61
N VAL A 55 -7.91 -22.37 -3.00
CA VAL A 55 -6.80 -21.62 -3.58
C VAL A 55 -5.52 -22.46 -3.51
N ASP A 56 -4.86 -22.64 -4.66
CA ASP A 56 -3.63 -23.41 -4.76
C ASP A 56 -2.38 -22.51 -4.78
N ALA A 57 -2.51 -21.23 -5.18
CA ALA A 57 -1.46 -20.20 -5.06
C ALA A 57 -2.05 -18.78 -5.05
N VAL A 58 -1.34 -17.83 -4.43
CA VAL A 58 -1.66 -16.39 -4.49
C VAL A 58 -0.60 -15.67 -5.32
N LEU A 59 -1.02 -14.74 -6.18
CA LEU A 59 -0.15 -13.83 -6.91
C LEU A 59 -0.44 -12.40 -6.45
N LEU A 60 0.58 -11.71 -5.91
CA LEU A 60 0.47 -10.30 -5.47
C LEU A 60 1.09 -9.36 -6.49
N THR A 61 0.43 -8.24 -6.80
CA THR A 61 0.88 -7.28 -7.81
C THR A 61 1.61 -6.07 -7.22
N TYR A 62 1.06 -5.46 -6.17
CA TYR A 62 1.57 -4.22 -5.58
C TYR A 62 1.71 -4.31 -4.04
N PRO A 63 2.57 -3.48 -3.44
CA PRO A 63 2.82 -3.52 -2.00
C PRO A 63 1.72 -2.87 -1.14
N ASP A 64 0.73 -2.21 -1.72
CA ASP A 64 -0.26 -1.48 -0.93
C ASP A 64 -1.38 -2.37 -0.36
N HIS A 65 -2.11 -1.85 0.61
CA HIS A 65 -3.23 -2.57 1.21
C HIS A 65 -4.39 -2.84 0.23
N LEU A 66 -4.50 -2.07 -0.86
CA LEU A 66 -5.51 -2.31 -1.89
C LEU A 66 -5.22 -3.59 -2.70
N HIS A 67 -3.99 -4.12 -2.69
CA HIS A 67 -3.65 -5.35 -3.39
C HIS A 67 -3.32 -6.52 -2.45
N LEU A 68 -2.80 -6.25 -1.25
CA LEU A 68 -2.40 -7.29 -0.29
C LEU A 68 -2.98 -7.14 1.13
N GLY A 69 -3.89 -6.19 1.36
CA GLY A 69 -4.36 -5.81 2.70
C GLY A 69 -5.08 -6.92 3.46
N ALA A 70 -5.77 -7.83 2.77
CA ALA A 70 -6.44 -8.95 3.41
C ALA A 70 -5.48 -10.11 3.77
N LEU A 71 -4.26 -10.11 3.23
CA LEU A 71 -3.33 -11.22 3.38
C LEU A 71 -3.01 -11.59 4.84
N PRO A 72 -2.70 -10.65 5.76
CA PRO A 72 -2.44 -10.99 7.16
C PRO A 72 -3.64 -11.68 7.83
N TYR A 73 -4.85 -11.20 7.52
CA TYR A 73 -6.08 -11.80 8.03
C TYR A 73 -6.31 -13.21 7.48
N LEU A 74 -6.08 -13.42 6.18
CA LEU A 74 -6.30 -14.71 5.53
C LEU A 74 -5.30 -15.76 6.01
N VAL A 75 -4.05 -15.39 6.24
CA VAL A 75 -3.04 -16.30 6.75
C VAL A 75 -3.26 -16.60 8.23
N GLY A 76 -3.44 -15.57 9.06
CA GLY A 76 -3.57 -15.72 10.51
C GLY A 76 -4.91 -16.34 10.95
N LYS A 77 -6.02 -15.86 10.39
CA LYS A 77 -7.39 -16.24 10.80
C LYS A 77 -8.15 -17.00 9.72
N GLY A 78 -7.76 -16.89 8.46
CA GLY A 78 -8.41 -17.54 7.31
C GLY A 78 -7.86 -18.92 6.97
N HIS A 79 -6.77 -19.36 7.62
CA HIS A 79 -6.09 -20.63 7.37
C HIS A 79 -5.58 -20.80 5.92
N LEU A 80 -5.25 -19.71 5.23
CA LEU A 80 -4.59 -19.78 3.93
C LEU A 80 -3.20 -20.41 4.08
N SER A 81 -2.98 -21.55 3.40
CA SER A 81 -1.75 -22.35 3.52
C SER A 81 -1.00 -22.58 2.20
N CYS A 82 -1.46 -21.98 1.11
CA CYS A 82 -0.83 -22.12 -0.20
C CYS A 82 0.40 -21.20 -0.36
N PRO A 83 1.30 -21.48 -1.33
CA PRO A 83 2.39 -20.56 -1.66
C PRO A 83 1.85 -19.20 -2.15
N ILE A 84 2.52 -18.14 -1.72
CA ILE A 84 2.24 -16.76 -2.13
C ILE A 84 3.43 -16.28 -2.94
N TYR A 85 3.22 -15.73 -4.13
CA TYR A 85 4.28 -15.23 -4.99
C TYR A 85 4.18 -13.72 -5.11
N ALA A 86 5.31 -13.05 -4.90
CA ALA A 86 5.45 -11.61 -5.05
C ALA A 86 6.90 -11.27 -5.41
N THR A 87 7.14 -10.08 -5.95
CA THR A 87 8.51 -9.61 -6.16
C THR A 87 9.17 -9.18 -4.85
N ILE A 88 10.51 -9.10 -4.82
CA ILE A 88 11.28 -8.68 -3.64
C ILE A 88 10.80 -7.33 -3.07
N PRO A 89 10.54 -6.28 -3.87
CA PRO A 89 10.05 -5.02 -3.32
C PRO A 89 8.59 -5.09 -2.86
N VAL A 90 7.72 -5.87 -3.51
CA VAL A 90 6.34 -6.08 -3.03
C VAL A 90 6.36 -6.74 -1.65
N TYR A 91 7.25 -7.71 -1.43
CA TYR A 91 7.46 -8.32 -0.12
C TYR A 91 7.95 -7.29 0.93
N LYS A 92 9.04 -6.56 0.66
CA LYS A 92 9.63 -5.64 1.65
C LYS A 92 8.77 -4.40 1.90
N MET A 93 8.32 -3.74 0.84
CA MET A 93 7.49 -2.54 0.96
C MET A 93 6.09 -2.89 1.44
N GLY A 94 5.54 -4.04 1.04
CA GLY A 94 4.26 -4.51 1.53
C GLY A 94 4.23 -4.70 3.04
N GLN A 95 5.31 -5.25 3.61
CA GLN A 95 5.43 -5.38 5.06
C GLN A 95 5.40 -3.99 5.74
N MET A 96 6.06 -2.99 5.15
CA MET A 96 6.05 -1.61 5.66
C MET A 96 4.67 -0.96 5.55
N PHE A 97 3.94 -1.17 4.46
CA PHE A 97 2.55 -0.73 4.32
C PHE A 97 1.69 -1.30 5.45
N MET A 98 1.78 -2.61 5.71
CA MET A 98 0.96 -3.25 6.74
C MET A 98 1.34 -2.83 8.16
N TYR A 99 2.64 -2.63 8.45
CA TYR A 99 3.08 -2.08 9.74
C TYR A 99 2.61 -0.65 9.98
N ASP A 100 2.77 0.24 8.99
CA ASP A 100 2.34 1.63 9.09
C ASP A 100 0.83 1.73 9.27
N LEU A 101 0.08 0.92 8.52
CA LEU A 101 -1.38 0.87 8.57
C LEU A 101 -1.90 0.37 9.92
N PHE A 102 -1.30 -0.72 10.44
CA PHE A 102 -1.61 -1.21 11.79
C PHE A 102 -1.33 -0.13 12.84
N GLN A 103 -0.13 0.45 12.83
CA GLN A 103 0.27 1.45 13.83
C GLN A 103 -0.58 2.72 13.72
N SER A 104 -0.86 3.18 12.50
CA SER A 104 -1.70 4.36 12.22
C SER A 104 -3.12 4.20 12.76
N ARG A 105 -3.71 3.00 12.66
CA ARG A 105 -5.02 2.70 13.24
C ARG A 105 -4.92 2.52 14.76
N HIS A 106 -3.90 1.81 15.25
CA HIS A 106 -3.67 1.52 16.67
C HIS A 106 -3.41 2.76 17.53
N ASN A 107 -2.84 3.80 16.93
CA ASN A 107 -2.60 5.09 17.58
C ASN A 107 -3.92 5.81 17.93
N SER A 108 -4.98 5.63 17.14
CA SER A 108 -6.25 6.34 17.29
C SER A 108 -7.38 5.48 17.87
N GLN A 109 -7.34 4.16 17.68
CA GLN A 109 -8.39 3.23 18.11
C GLN A 109 -7.84 1.82 18.36
N ASP A 110 -8.59 0.97 19.06
CA ASP A 110 -8.28 -0.45 19.16
C ASP A 110 -8.57 -1.13 17.81
N PHE A 111 -7.52 -1.61 17.15
CA PHE A 111 -7.59 -2.26 15.85
C PHE A 111 -7.37 -3.77 16.00
N GLU A 112 -8.43 -4.55 15.77
CA GLU A 112 -8.44 -6.00 16.03
C GLU A 112 -8.53 -6.86 14.75
N LYS A 113 -8.44 -6.23 13.57
CA LYS A 113 -8.57 -6.95 12.29
C LYS A 113 -7.41 -7.91 12.09
N PHE A 114 -6.18 -7.41 12.20
CA PHE A 114 -4.97 -8.22 12.20
C PHE A 114 -3.94 -7.65 13.20
N THR A 115 -2.96 -8.45 13.57
CA THR A 115 -1.83 -8.10 14.46
C THR A 115 -0.52 -8.05 13.69
N LEU A 116 0.53 -7.47 14.28
CA LEU A 116 1.87 -7.46 13.67
C LEU A 116 2.43 -8.88 13.49
N ASP A 117 2.16 -9.79 14.42
CA ASP A 117 2.58 -11.20 14.30
C ASP A 117 1.90 -11.90 13.10
N GLU A 118 0.64 -11.54 12.82
CA GLU A 118 -0.08 -12.04 11.63
C GLU A 118 0.44 -11.43 10.33
N VAL A 119 0.96 -10.19 10.37
CA VAL A 119 1.69 -9.60 9.24
C VAL A 119 2.95 -10.43 9.00
N ASP A 120 3.77 -10.66 10.02
CA ASP A 120 5.02 -11.42 9.89
C ASP A 120 4.77 -12.84 9.38
N ALA A 121 3.79 -13.54 9.97
CA ALA A 121 3.42 -14.89 9.54
C ALA A 121 2.91 -14.96 8.09
N ALA A 122 2.27 -13.90 7.59
CA ALA A 122 1.83 -13.81 6.20
C ALA A 122 2.99 -13.57 5.24
N PHE A 123 3.88 -12.63 5.58
CA PHE A 123 5.01 -12.27 4.75
C PHE A 123 6.07 -13.38 4.71
N ASP A 124 6.28 -14.13 5.81
CA ASP A 124 7.20 -15.27 5.86
C ASP A 124 6.84 -16.41 4.88
N LYS A 125 5.56 -16.51 4.47
CA LYS A 125 5.10 -17.47 3.46
C LYS A 125 5.32 -17.02 2.02
N ILE A 126 5.77 -15.79 1.80
CA ILE A 126 5.95 -15.22 0.46
C ILE A 126 7.24 -15.75 -0.17
N ILE A 127 7.07 -16.36 -1.34
CA ILE A 127 8.15 -16.74 -2.25
C ILE A 127 8.49 -15.50 -3.08
N GLN A 128 9.65 -14.93 -2.79
CA GLN A 128 10.15 -13.72 -3.43
C GLN A 128 10.73 -14.03 -4.82
N LEU A 129 10.30 -13.27 -5.83
CA LEU A 129 10.75 -13.41 -7.21
C LEU A 129 11.45 -12.15 -7.74
N GLU A 130 12.30 -12.33 -8.74
CA GLU A 130 12.86 -11.28 -9.58
C GLU A 130 12.02 -11.08 -10.85
N TYR A 131 12.07 -9.89 -11.46
CA TYR A 131 11.41 -9.70 -12.76
C TYR A 131 11.94 -10.66 -13.81
N SER A 132 11.05 -11.11 -14.69
CA SER A 132 11.33 -12.12 -15.73
C SER A 132 11.75 -13.50 -15.19
N GLN A 133 11.78 -13.71 -13.88
CA GLN A 133 12.03 -15.01 -13.29
C GLN A 133 10.82 -15.91 -13.52
N SER A 134 11.03 -16.96 -14.31
CA SER A 134 10.01 -17.95 -14.61
C SER A 134 9.98 -19.06 -13.56
N VAL A 135 8.81 -19.29 -12.96
CA VAL A 135 8.60 -20.35 -11.96
C VAL A 135 7.56 -21.33 -12.46
N THR A 136 7.97 -22.58 -12.64
CA THR A 136 7.06 -23.68 -12.97
C THR A 136 6.40 -24.20 -11.69
N LEU A 137 5.07 -24.30 -11.71
CA LEU A 137 4.29 -24.80 -10.58
C LEU A 137 4.31 -26.33 -10.51
N LYS A 138 4.14 -26.86 -9.31
CA LYS A 138 4.19 -28.29 -9.01
C LYS A 138 2.80 -28.84 -8.70
N GLY A 139 2.66 -30.17 -8.70
CA GLY A 139 1.41 -30.85 -8.34
C GLY A 139 0.29 -30.55 -9.35
N LYS A 140 -0.87 -30.10 -8.86
CA LYS A 140 -2.01 -29.71 -9.70
C LYS A 140 -1.67 -28.61 -10.72
N GLY A 141 -0.65 -27.81 -10.44
CA GLY A 141 -0.18 -26.75 -11.32
C GLY A 141 0.78 -27.22 -12.41
N HIS A 142 0.95 -28.53 -12.64
CA HIS A 142 1.86 -29.01 -13.67
C HIS A 142 1.53 -28.41 -15.05
N GLY A 143 2.57 -27.94 -15.74
CA GLY A 143 2.43 -27.23 -17.00
C GLY A 143 2.17 -25.72 -16.86
N LEU A 144 1.87 -25.21 -15.65
CA LEU A 144 1.76 -23.77 -15.40
C LEU A 144 3.11 -23.16 -15.06
N GLN A 145 3.39 -22.01 -15.66
CA GLN A 145 4.55 -21.19 -15.41
C GLN A 145 4.09 -19.76 -15.12
N ILE A 146 4.59 -19.16 -14.05
CA ILE A 146 4.34 -17.77 -13.71
C ILE A 146 5.60 -16.95 -13.94
N THR A 147 5.45 -15.73 -14.43
CA THR A 147 6.54 -14.79 -14.67
C THR A 147 6.08 -13.38 -14.30
N PRO A 148 6.72 -12.73 -13.31
CA PRO A 148 6.44 -11.34 -12.99
C PRO A 148 7.16 -10.41 -13.98
N LEU A 149 6.42 -9.47 -14.57
CA LEU A 149 6.93 -8.42 -15.46
C LEU A 149 6.75 -7.05 -14.78
N PRO A 150 7.62 -6.06 -15.05
CA PRO A 150 7.50 -4.75 -14.42
C PRO A 150 6.22 -4.01 -14.87
N ALA A 151 5.45 -3.51 -13.91
CA ALA A 151 4.23 -2.72 -14.15
C ALA A 151 4.45 -1.21 -14.09
N GLY A 152 5.51 -0.73 -13.44
CA GLY A 152 5.92 0.68 -13.45
C GLY A 152 5.11 1.65 -12.57
N HIS A 153 4.17 1.16 -11.75
CA HIS A 153 3.34 1.99 -10.88
C HIS A 153 3.93 2.22 -9.49
N MET A 154 4.31 1.15 -8.78
CA MET A 154 5.08 1.18 -7.54
C MET A 154 6.34 0.33 -7.69
N ILE A 155 7.33 0.53 -6.80
CA ILE A 155 8.54 -0.30 -6.80
C ILE A 155 8.19 -1.78 -6.62
N GLY A 156 8.73 -2.64 -7.49
CA GLY A 156 8.37 -4.07 -7.54
C GLY A 156 6.99 -4.39 -8.15
N GLY A 157 6.19 -3.37 -8.49
CA GLY A 157 4.85 -3.54 -9.06
C GLY A 157 4.86 -4.44 -10.29
N THR A 158 3.95 -5.41 -10.32
CA THR A 158 4.05 -6.58 -11.22
C THR A 158 2.83 -6.76 -12.10
N ILE A 159 3.09 -6.99 -13.40
CA ILE A 159 2.17 -7.64 -14.33
C ILE A 159 2.49 -9.14 -14.30
N TRP A 160 1.51 -9.99 -14.04
CA TRP A 160 1.71 -11.44 -14.02
C TRP A 160 1.43 -12.04 -15.40
N LYS A 161 2.45 -12.66 -15.98
CA LYS A 161 2.31 -13.54 -17.14
C LYS A 161 2.22 -14.99 -16.67
N ILE A 162 1.11 -15.65 -16.97
CA ILE A 162 0.82 -17.03 -16.62
C ILE A 162 0.74 -17.82 -17.92
N VAL A 163 1.59 -18.82 -18.10
CA VAL A 163 1.66 -19.64 -19.31
C VAL A 163 1.32 -21.08 -18.97
N LYS A 164 0.37 -21.68 -19.69
CA LYS A 164 0.03 -23.10 -19.60
C LYS A 164 0.58 -23.85 -20.81
N ASP A 165 1.39 -24.87 -20.54
CA ASP A 165 2.00 -25.79 -21.52
C ASP A 165 2.76 -25.10 -22.66
N GLY A 166 3.21 -23.86 -22.45
CA GLY A 166 3.95 -23.06 -23.43
C GLY A 166 3.10 -22.42 -24.54
N GLU A 167 1.77 -22.66 -24.55
CA GLU A 167 0.88 -22.21 -25.62
C GLU A 167 -0.10 -21.13 -25.15
N GLU A 168 -0.78 -21.36 -24.03
CA GLU A 168 -1.85 -20.48 -23.53
C GLU A 168 -1.26 -19.43 -22.59
N GLU A 169 -1.22 -18.17 -23.04
CA GLU A 169 -0.72 -17.03 -22.27
C GLU A 169 -1.89 -16.22 -21.68
N ILE A 170 -1.95 -16.15 -20.35
CA ILE A 170 -2.89 -15.34 -19.57
C ILE A 170 -2.09 -14.21 -18.91
N VAL A 171 -2.52 -12.97 -19.11
CA VAL A 171 -1.87 -11.80 -18.53
C VAL A 171 -2.81 -11.12 -17.55
N TYR A 172 -2.33 -10.91 -16.34
CA TYR A 172 -2.98 -10.12 -15.30
C TYR A 172 -2.18 -8.83 -15.08
N ALA A 173 -2.73 -7.71 -15.54
CA ALA A 173 -2.07 -6.41 -15.59
C ALA A 173 -3.01 -5.33 -15.04
N LEU A 174 -2.96 -5.07 -13.74
CA LEU A 174 -3.68 -3.97 -13.11
C LEU A 174 -2.77 -2.78 -12.86
N ASP A 175 -3.34 -1.58 -12.83
CA ASP A 175 -2.75 -0.30 -12.42
C ASP A 175 -1.40 0.02 -13.08
N TYR A 176 -1.11 -0.57 -14.24
CA TYR A 176 0.20 -0.45 -14.87
C TYR A 176 0.42 0.95 -15.45
N ASN A 177 1.67 1.40 -15.41
CA ASN A 177 2.09 2.70 -15.90
C ASN A 177 3.05 2.55 -17.09
N HIS A 178 2.58 2.93 -18.28
CA HIS A 178 3.42 2.93 -19.49
C HIS A 178 4.42 4.09 -19.54
N LYS A 179 4.25 5.13 -18.71
CA LYS A 179 5.13 6.31 -18.69
C LYS A 179 6.30 6.08 -17.75
N LYS A 180 7.46 6.61 -18.13
CA LYS A 180 8.65 6.66 -17.27
C LYS A 180 8.47 7.73 -16.18
N GLU A 181 8.56 7.32 -14.92
CA GLU A 181 8.57 8.20 -13.73
C GLU A 181 10.02 8.62 -13.39
N ARG A 182 10.25 9.31 -12.26
CA ARG A 182 11.62 9.67 -11.86
C ARG A 182 12.40 8.47 -11.35
N HIS A 183 11.76 7.62 -10.55
CA HIS A 183 12.39 6.45 -9.96
C HIS A 183 12.08 5.13 -10.68
N LEU A 184 11.02 5.03 -11.48
CA LEU A 184 10.62 3.79 -12.17
C LEU A 184 10.64 3.92 -13.70
N ASN A 185 10.98 2.79 -14.34
CA ASN A 185 10.71 2.58 -15.76
C ASN A 185 9.20 2.38 -15.99
N GLY A 186 8.74 2.60 -17.22
CA GLY A 186 7.39 2.19 -17.61
C GLY A 186 7.26 0.67 -17.70
N CYS A 187 6.02 0.18 -17.74
CA CYS A 187 5.74 -1.24 -17.89
C CYS A 187 6.32 -1.84 -19.18
N GLN A 188 6.69 -3.12 -19.13
CA GLN A 188 7.24 -3.86 -20.28
C GLN A 188 6.16 -4.68 -21.00
N LEU A 189 5.27 -3.99 -21.74
CA LEU A 189 4.23 -4.66 -22.52
C LEU A 189 4.80 -5.40 -23.74
N ASP A 190 5.96 -5.01 -24.24
CA ASP A 190 6.60 -5.66 -25.41
C ASP A 190 7.02 -7.12 -25.13
N ALA A 191 7.14 -7.50 -23.84
CA ALA A 191 7.41 -8.88 -23.43
C ALA A 191 6.16 -9.78 -23.49
N ILE A 192 4.99 -9.19 -23.75
CA ILE A 192 3.70 -9.84 -23.94
C ILE A 192 3.41 -9.80 -25.44
N SER A 193 3.15 -10.98 -26.03
CA SER A 193 2.99 -11.08 -27.47
C SER A 193 1.51 -11.01 -27.88
N ARG A 194 0.81 -12.13 -27.80
CA ARG A 194 -0.60 -12.26 -28.15
C ARG A 194 -1.29 -13.11 -27.09
N PRO A 195 -1.61 -12.53 -25.91
CA PRO A 195 -2.21 -13.29 -24.83
C PRO A 195 -3.60 -13.78 -25.24
N SER A 196 -3.94 -15.00 -24.82
CA SER A 196 -5.28 -15.57 -24.96
C SER A 196 -6.30 -14.81 -24.11
N VAL A 197 -5.86 -14.35 -22.92
CA VAL A 197 -6.68 -13.57 -21.98
C VAL A 197 -5.83 -12.44 -21.40
N LEU A 198 -6.36 -11.21 -21.47
CA LEU A 198 -5.84 -10.05 -20.76
C LEU A 198 -6.86 -9.61 -19.71
N ILE A 199 -6.44 -9.62 -18.45
CA ILE A 199 -7.20 -9.10 -17.31
C ILE A 199 -6.57 -7.76 -16.94
N THR A 200 -7.31 -6.67 -17.10
CA THR A 200 -6.86 -5.29 -16.88
C THR A 200 -7.94 -4.46 -16.20
N ASP A 201 -7.55 -3.38 -15.53
CA ASP A 201 -8.50 -2.39 -15.02
C ASP A 201 -8.91 -1.37 -16.10
N ALA A 202 -9.93 -0.58 -15.77
CA ALA A 202 -10.39 0.55 -16.58
C ALA A 202 -10.59 1.81 -15.72
N PHE A 203 -9.92 1.90 -14.56
CA PHE A 203 -10.15 2.94 -13.55
C PHE A 203 -9.89 4.35 -14.10
N ASN A 204 -8.88 4.47 -14.97
CA ASN A 204 -8.49 5.72 -15.64
C ASN A 204 -8.90 5.79 -17.12
N SER A 205 -9.77 4.89 -17.60
CA SER A 205 -10.13 4.79 -19.03
C SER A 205 -10.71 6.07 -19.63
N LEU A 206 -11.44 6.86 -18.83
CA LEU A 206 -12.02 8.15 -19.23
C LEU A 206 -11.23 9.35 -18.69
N TYR A 207 -10.12 9.13 -17.98
CA TYR A 207 -9.38 10.18 -17.31
C TYR A 207 -8.28 10.76 -18.21
N ASN A 208 -8.44 12.04 -18.58
CA ASN A 208 -7.44 12.78 -19.33
C ASN A 208 -6.32 13.26 -18.39
N GLN A 209 -5.27 12.47 -18.27
CA GLN A 209 -4.14 12.79 -17.40
C GLN A 209 -3.30 13.95 -17.98
N PRO A 210 -3.09 15.06 -17.23
CA PRO A 210 -2.19 16.13 -17.66
C PRO A 210 -0.73 15.65 -17.74
N SER A 211 0.10 16.39 -18.47
CA SER A 211 1.52 16.03 -18.60
C SER A 211 2.22 16.04 -17.24
N ARG A 212 3.23 15.17 -17.06
CA ARG A 212 4.01 15.12 -15.81
C ARG A 212 4.59 16.49 -15.47
N ARG A 213 5.12 17.20 -16.46
CA ARG A 213 5.68 18.55 -16.29
C ARG A 213 4.66 19.54 -15.73
N GLN A 214 3.44 19.58 -16.29
CA GLN A 214 2.38 20.48 -15.80
C GLN A 214 1.98 20.14 -14.36
N ARG A 215 1.87 18.85 -14.00
CA ARG A 215 1.56 18.45 -12.62
C ARG A 215 2.66 18.84 -11.64
N ASP A 216 3.93 18.61 -12.01
CA ASP A 216 5.07 18.98 -11.18
C ASP A 216 5.14 20.50 -10.99
N GLU A 217 4.91 21.29 -12.05
CA GLU A 217 4.86 22.76 -12.00
C GLU A 217 3.71 23.26 -11.11
N GLN A 218 2.52 22.67 -11.23
CA GLN A 218 1.36 23.02 -10.40
C GLN A 218 1.61 22.70 -8.92
N LEU A 219 2.16 21.51 -8.62
CA LEU A 219 2.51 21.11 -7.26
C LEU A 219 3.51 22.08 -6.64
N MET A 220 4.60 22.40 -7.35
CA MET A 220 5.62 23.31 -6.85
C MET A 220 5.10 24.73 -6.68
N THR A 221 4.27 25.21 -7.60
CA THR A 221 3.64 26.54 -7.51
C THR A 221 2.76 26.62 -6.28
N THR A 222 1.93 25.60 -6.04
CA THR A 222 1.05 25.54 -4.87
C THR A 222 1.88 25.58 -3.59
N ILE A 223 2.88 24.69 -3.47
CA ILE A 223 3.76 24.63 -2.30
C ILE A 223 4.43 25.99 -2.06
N LEU A 224 5.09 26.56 -3.07
CA LEU A 224 5.84 27.79 -2.91
C LEU A 224 4.95 28.99 -2.53
N GLN A 225 3.73 29.05 -3.07
CA GLN A 225 2.74 30.08 -2.71
C GLN A 225 2.30 29.95 -1.25
N THR A 226 1.98 28.74 -0.79
CA THR A 226 1.60 28.48 0.60
C THR A 226 2.72 28.86 1.56
N MET A 227 3.94 28.46 1.25
CA MET A 227 5.10 28.69 2.12
C MET A 227 5.45 30.19 2.22
N ARG A 228 5.31 30.94 1.11
CA ARG A 228 5.48 32.41 1.11
C ARG A 228 4.42 33.16 1.93
N ASN A 229 3.29 32.52 2.20
CA ASN A 229 2.21 33.08 3.02
C ASN A 229 2.29 32.62 4.50
N ASP A 230 3.46 32.11 4.93
CA ASP A 230 3.70 31.51 6.25
C ASP A 230 2.71 30.38 6.60
N GLY A 231 2.32 29.60 5.58
CA GLY A 231 1.44 28.45 5.72
C GLY A 231 2.17 27.12 5.67
N ASN A 232 1.64 26.12 6.37
CA ASN A 232 2.11 24.74 6.28
C ASN A 232 1.45 24.02 5.10
N VAL A 233 2.17 23.06 4.51
CA VAL A 233 1.64 22.19 3.45
C VAL A 233 1.59 20.75 3.93
N LEU A 234 0.40 20.16 3.92
CA LEU A 234 0.21 18.71 4.04
C LEU A 234 0.14 18.10 2.65
N VAL A 235 0.94 17.07 2.40
CA VAL A 235 0.84 16.25 1.20
C VAL A 235 0.50 14.82 1.64
N ALA A 236 -0.75 14.42 1.41
CA ALA A 236 -1.25 13.10 1.81
C ALA A 236 -0.78 12.07 0.79
N VAL A 237 0.09 11.14 1.22
CA VAL A 237 0.75 10.14 0.38
C VAL A 237 0.58 8.74 0.96
N ASP A 238 0.94 7.73 0.19
CA ASP A 238 1.05 6.37 0.68
C ASP A 238 2.32 6.15 1.54
N THR A 239 2.51 4.92 2.02
CA THR A 239 3.64 4.56 2.88
C THR A 239 4.96 4.44 2.11
N ALA A 240 4.95 3.75 0.95
CA ALA A 240 6.18 3.37 0.24
C ALA A 240 6.06 3.31 -1.30
N GLY A 241 4.96 3.82 -1.89
CA GLY A 241 4.72 3.85 -3.33
C GLY A 241 4.99 5.25 -3.90
N ARG A 242 3.92 6.01 -4.15
CA ARG A 242 3.94 7.40 -4.61
C ARG A 242 4.77 8.31 -3.69
N MET A 243 4.86 7.98 -2.41
CA MET A 243 5.74 8.68 -1.47
C MET A 243 7.18 8.76 -1.97
N LEU A 244 7.73 7.68 -2.53
CA LEU A 244 9.11 7.64 -3.02
C LEU A 244 9.33 8.60 -4.20
N GLU A 245 8.39 8.65 -5.14
CA GLU A 245 8.46 9.58 -6.28
C GLU A 245 8.43 11.04 -5.80
N LEU A 246 7.54 11.36 -4.85
CA LEU A 246 7.38 12.72 -4.32
C LEU A 246 8.54 13.13 -3.42
N ALA A 247 9.06 12.22 -2.59
CA ALA A 247 10.25 12.47 -1.78
C ALA A 247 11.46 12.79 -2.66
N GLN A 248 11.67 12.02 -3.75
CA GLN A 248 12.74 12.29 -4.69
C GLN A 248 12.52 13.61 -5.47
N LEU A 249 11.30 13.89 -5.91
CA LEU A 249 10.95 15.16 -6.56
C LEU A 249 11.25 16.36 -5.63
N MET A 250 10.75 16.32 -4.41
CA MET A 250 10.90 17.43 -3.47
C MET A 250 12.34 17.61 -3.01
N ASP A 251 13.07 16.53 -2.71
CA ASP A 251 14.48 16.65 -2.33
C ASP A 251 15.33 17.26 -3.46
N GLN A 252 15.04 16.91 -4.73
CA GLN A 252 15.69 17.55 -5.89
C GLN A 252 15.37 19.04 -6.00
N MET A 253 14.12 19.44 -5.74
CA MET A 253 13.72 20.85 -5.78
C MET A 253 14.35 21.64 -4.63
N TRP A 254 14.41 21.07 -3.42
CA TRP A 254 15.06 21.70 -2.27
C TRP A 254 16.56 21.92 -2.44
N ARG A 255 17.23 21.09 -3.24
CA ARG A 255 18.64 21.27 -3.63
C ARG A 255 18.84 22.45 -4.59
N SER A 256 17.83 22.79 -5.40
CA SER A 256 17.92 23.86 -6.39
C SER A 256 17.68 25.22 -5.74
N ALA A 257 18.71 26.07 -5.69
CA ALA A 257 18.59 27.43 -5.15
C ALA A 257 17.57 28.28 -5.92
N GLU A 258 17.36 28.00 -7.21
CA GLU A 258 16.39 28.68 -8.06
C GLU A 258 14.93 28.41 -7.66
N SER A 259 14.68 27.32 -6.92
CA SER A 259 13.33 26.96 -6.47
C SER A 259 12.77 27.91 -5.41
N GLY A 260 13.64 28.59 -4.66
CA GLY A 260 13.26 29.36 -3.46
C GLY A 260 12.75 28.50 -2.29
N LEU A 261 12.84 27.17 -2.37
CA LEU A 261 12.32 26.25 -1.36
C LEU A 261 13.36 25.85 -0.29
N THR A 262 14.65 26.04 -0.58
CA THR A 262 15.77 25.69 0.32
C THR A 262 15.69 26.36 1.70
N ALA A 263 14.99 27.50 1.80
CA ALA A 263 14.79 28.22 3.06
C ALA A 263 13.77 27.55 4.01
N TYR A 264 12.98 26.60 3.51
CA TYR A 264 11.88 26.00 4.26
C TYR A 264 12.13 24.56 4.66
N SER A 265 11.41 24.09 5.67
CA SER A 265 11.52 22.73 6.16
C SER A 265 10.72 21.74 5.32
N LEU A 266 11.29 20.55 5.09
CA LEU A 266 10.64 19.41 4.46
C LEU A 266 10.73 18.20 5.37
N ALA A 267 9.60 17.54 5.62
CA ALA A 267 9.55 16.35 6.47
C ALA A 267 8.74 15.21 5.84
N LEU A 268 9.11 13.98 6.20
CA LEU A 268 8.36 12.76 5.91
C LEU A 268 7.90 12.17 7.24
N LEU A 269 6.59 12.11 7.44
CA LEU A 269 5.96 11.63 8.66
C LEU A 269 5.20 10.33 8.41
N ASN A 270 5.76 9.23 8.93
CA ASN A 270 5.21 7.89 8.86
C ASN A 270 5.82 7.08 10.03
N ASN A 271 5.05 6.15 10.61
CA ASN A 271 5.51 5.30 11.72
C ASN A 271 6.78 4.49 11.40
N VAL A 272 7.02 4.17 10.13
CA VAL A 272 8.15 3.36 9.64
C VAL A 272 8.99 4.09 8.56
N SER A 273 8.97 5.43 8.54
CA SER A 273 9.61 6.24 7.48
C SER A 273 11.11 5.94 7.27
N PHE A 274 11.84 5.58 8.33
CA PHE A 274 13.27 5.24 8.25
C PHE A 274 13.48 3.95 7.44
N ASN A 275 12.76 2.88 7.80
CA ASN A 275 12.86 1.59 7.14
C ASN A 275 12.46 1.68 5.66
N VAL A 276 11.40 2.43 5.33
CA VAL A 276 10.98 2.60 3.93
C VAL A 276 12.09 3.23 3.08
N VAL A 277 12.69 4.33 3.56
CA VAL A 277 13.78 5.01 2.84
C VAL A 277 15.01 4.11 2.75
N GLU A 278 15.33 3.37 3.82
CA GLU A 278 16.49 2.48 3.83
C GLU A 278 16.32 1.29 2.88
N PHE A 279 15.12 0.70 2.81
CA PHE A 279 14.83 -0.34 1.82
C PHE A 279 14.88 0.20 0.40
N ALA A 280 14.34 1.40 0.14
CA ALA A 280 14.44 2.03 -1.17
C ALA A 280 15.91 2.23 -1.59
N LYS A 281 16.80 2.62 -0.66
CA LYS A 281 18.24 2.72 -0.95
C LYS A 281 18.86 1.38 -1.34
N SER A 282 18.37 0.28 -0.78
CA SER A 282 18.91 -1.06 -1.03
C SER A 282 18.42 -1.73 -2.31
N GLN A 283 17.33 -1.22 -2.92
CA GLN A 283 16.63 -1.82 -4.07
C GLN A 283 16.80 -1.00 -5.36
N VAL A 284 17.97 -0.43 -5.58
CA VAL A 284 18.25 0.45 -6.73
C VAL A 284 18.17 -0.29 -8.07
N GLU A 285 18.43 -1.60 -8.06
CA GLU A 285 18.31 -2.50 -9.21
C GLU A 285 16.86 -2.67 -9.71
N TRP A 286 15.87 -2.37 -8.87
CA TRP A 286 14.44 -2.40 -9.20
C TRP A 286 13.92 -1.09 -9.79
N MET A 287 14.78 -0.09 -9.90
CA MET A 287 14.44 1.27 -10.31
C MET A 287 14.76 1.52 -11.78
N SER A 288 14.47 2.73 -12.25
CA SER A 288 14.73 3.13 -13.63
C SER A 288 16.21 3.07 -14.01
N ASP A 289 16.50 2.84 -15.29
CA ASP A 289 17.89 2.82 -15.79
C ASP A 289 18.62 4.14 -15.52
N LYS A 290 17.87 5.25 -15.44
CA LYS A 290 18.43 6.56 -15.09
C LYS A 290 18.95 6.58 -13.66
N VAL A 291 18.18 6.03 -12.73
CA VAL A 291 18.57 5.91 -11.32
C VAL A 291 19.76 4.96 -11.19
N MET A 292 19.69 3.80 -11.85
CA MET A 292 20.76 2.80 -11.83
C MET A 292 22.09 3.38 -12.34
N ARG A 293 22.10 4.03 -13.51
CA ARG A 293 23.29 4.70 -14.05
C ARG A 293 23.82 5.80 -13.13
N SER A 294 22.93 6.63 -12.57
CA SER A 294 23.34 7.68 -11.63
C SER A 294 24.02 7.09 -10.38
N PHE A 295 23.60 5.91 -9.94
CA PHE A 295 24.19 5.22 -8.81
C PHE A 295 25.55 4.61 -9.18
N GLU A 296 25.66 3.95 -10.33
CA GLU A 296 26.91 3.36 -10.85
C GLU A 296 28.00 4.41 -11.10
N ASP A 297 27.64 5.50 -11.78
CA ASP A 297 28.60 6.53 -12.22
C ASP A 297 29.05 7.44 -11.06
N ASN A 298 28.10 7.89 -10.23
CA ASN A 298 28.35 8.95 -9.24
C ASN A 298 28.32 8.46 -7.78
N ARG A 299 28.09 7.17 -7.54
CA ARG A 299 27.83 6.59 -6.20
C ARG A 299 26.75 7.36 -5.43
N ASN A 300 25.82 7.97 -6.17
CA ASN A 300 24.78 8.81 -5.61
C ASN A 300 23.48 8.03 -5.56
N ASN A 301 23.07 7.64 -4.35
CA ASN A 301 21.79 6.99 -4.15
C ASN A 301 20.66 8.04 -4.16
N PRO A 302 19.64 7.92 -5.02
CA PRO A 302 18.56 8.91 -5.11
C PRO A 302 17.73 9.02 -3.83
N PHE A 303 17.72 7.99 -2.99
CA PHE A 303 17.03 7.95 -1.70
C PHE A 303 17.95 8.30 -0.53
N GLN A 304 19.19 8.74 -0.81
CA GLN A 304 19.98 9.52 0.15
C GLN A 304 19.44 10.95 0.19
N LEU A 305 18.26 11.10 0.80
CA LEU A 305 17.56 12.37 0.97
C LEU A 305 18.35 13.26 1.92
N LYS A 306 18.66 14.49 1.49
CA LYS A 306 19.49 15.44 2.26
C LYS A 306 18.65 16.49 2.96
N HIS A 307 17.50 16.83 2.38
CA HIS A 307 16.61 17.89 2.85
C HIS A 307 15.36 17.36 3.53
N VAL A 308 14.96 16.12 3.22
CA VAL A 308 13.80 15.47 3.86
C VAL A 308 14.18 15.02 5.27
N ARG A 309 13.55 15.62 6.28
CA ARG A 309 13.68 15.19 7.67
C ARG A 309 12.68 14.08 7.99
N LEU A 310 13.19 12.89 8.29
CA LEU A 310 12.36 11.76 8.70
C LEU A 310 11.81 12.00 10.11
N CYS A 311 10.51 11.82 10.30
CA CYS A 311 9.82 11.89 11.58
C CYS A 311 8.95 10.65 11.75
N HIS A 312 8.84 10.15 12.99
CA HIS A 312 8.06 8.95 13.33
C HIS A 312 6.84 9.25 14.19
N ASN A 313 6.72 10.47 14.71
CA ASN A 313 5.63 10.91 15.56
C ASN A 313 5.48 12.44 15.50
N LEU A 314 4.35 12.93 16.01
CA LEU A 314 4.03 14.36 16.03
C LEU A 314 5.01 15.18 16.91
N ALA A 315 5.63 14.58 17.93
CA ALA A 315 6.57 15.27 18.80
C ALA A 315 7.90 15.58 18.09
N GLU A 316 8.38 14.67 17.25
CA GLU A 316 9.52 14.91 16.35
C GLU A 316 9.18 15.96 15.29
N LEU A 317 7.99 15.88 14.69
CA LEU A 317 7.54 16.85 13.70
C LEU A 317 7.40 18.27 14.30
N ALA A 318 6.98 18.39 15.56
CA ALA A 318 6.89 19.67 16.25
C ALA A 318 8.25 20.38 16.39
N ARG A 319 9.36 19.64 16.36
CA ARG A 319 10.73 20.19 16.38
C ARG A 319 11.22 20.64 15.01
N VAL A 320 10.41 20.50 13.97
CA VAL A 320 10.70 21.01 12.63
C VAL A 320 10.23 22.47 12.55
N PRO A 321 11.05 23.43 12.10
CA PRO A 321 10.65 24.83 12.00
C PRO A 321 9.48 25.04 11.02
N GLU A 322 8.61 26.00 11.33
CA GLU A 322 7.54 26.49 10.44
C GLU A 322 8.01 27.70 9.63
N PRO A 323 7.50 27.92 8.40
CA PRO A 323 6.57 27.03 7.68
C PRO A 323 7.24 25.74 7.20
N LYS A 324 6.46 24.65 7.11
CA LYS A 324 6.96 23.31 6.72
C LYS A 324 6.06 22.60 5.71
N VAL A 325 6.68 21.79 4.87
CA VAL A 325 6.01 20.82 4.00
C VAL A 325 6.14 19.43 4.61
N VAL A 326 5.02 18.71 4.75
CA VAL A 326 5.00 17.36 5.34
C VAL A 326 4.35 16.38 4.38
N LEU A 327 5.12 15.40 3.93
CA LEU A 327 4.62 14.17 3.33
C LEU A 327 4.13 13.27 4.47
N ALA A 328 2.83 13.01 4.57
CA ALA A 328 2.27 12.18 5.64
C ALA A 328 1.59 10.94 5.07
N SER A 329 1.81 9.79 5.69
CA SER A 329 1.24 8.52 5.25
C SER A 329 -0.28 8.46 5.46
N THR A 330 -0.92 7.56 4.70
CA THR A 330 -2.38 7.35 4.51
C THR A 330 -3.04 8.43 3.63
N PRO A 331 -3.19 8.18 2.33
CA PRO A 331 -3.66 9.20 1.37
C PRO A 331 -5.16 9.50 1.48
N ASP A 332 -5.91 8.62 2.14
CA ASP A 332 -7.37 8.62 2.28
C ASP A 332 -7.91 9.54 3.40
N LEU A 333 -6.99 10.06 4.22
CA LEU A 333 -7.27 10.81 5.44
C LEU A 333 -8.17 10.03 6.43
N GLN A 334 -8.16 8.69 6.42
CA GLN A 334 -8.96 7.88 7.35
C GLN A 334 -8.27 7.61 8.67
N CYS A 335 -6.95 7.53 8.71
CA CYS A 335 -6.21 7.29 9.94
C CYS A 335 -4.83 7.95 9.88
N GLY A 336 -3.97 7.63 10.85
CA GLY A 336 -2.57 8.05 10.82
C GLY A 336 -2.35 9.56 10.80
N TYR A 337 -1.13 9.93 10.46
CA TYR A 337 -0.67 11.31 10.61
C TYR A 337 -1.23 12.28 9.58
N SER A 338 -1.63 11.81 8.39
CA SER A 338 -2.27 12.68 7.41
C SER A 338 -3.62 13.19 7.95
N ARG A 339 -4.40 12.35 8.63
CA ARG A 339 -5.66 12.74 9.29
C ARG A 339 -5.40 13.70 10.46
N ASP A 340 -4.41 13.41 11.30
CA ASP A 340 -4.06 14.28 12.43
C ASP A 340 -3.65 15.68 11.96
N LEU A 341 -2.80 15.76 10.94
CA LEU A 341 -2.36 17.03 10.37
C LEU A 341 -3.48 17.73 9.61
N PHE A 342 -4.34 16.99 8.91
CA PHE A 342 -5.52 17.57 8.26
C PHE A 342 -6.39 18.30 9.28
N VAL A 343 -6.75 17.64 10.38
CA VAL A 343 -7.55 18.23 11.47
C VAL A 343 -6.85 19.45 12.09
N ALA A 344 -5.53 19.38 12.28
CA ALA A 344 -4.76 20.48 12.85
C ALA A 344 -4.67 21.70 11.92
N TRP A 345 -4.65 21.50 10.60
CA TRP A 345 -4.29 22.53 9.63
C TRP A 345 -5.46 23.04 8.77
N CYS A 346 -6.56 22.29 8.66
CA CYS A 346 -7.68 22.64 7.78
C CYS A 346 -8.42 23.93 8.19
N GLY A 347 -8.33 24.35 9.46
CA GLY A 347 -8.97 25.57 9.96
C GLY A 347 -8.27 26.88 9.57
N SER A 348 -7.06 26.81 9.01
CA SER A 348 -6.29 28.00 8.62
C SER A 348 -6.26 28.15 7.11
N SER A 349 -6.72 29.31 6.62
CA SER A 349 -6.67 29.66 5.19
C SER A 349 -5.26 29.87 4.64
N LYS A 350 -4.24 29.93 5.52
CA LYS A 350 -2.84 29.99 5.10
C LYS A 350 -2.30 28.64 4.67
N ASN A 351 -2.85 27.54 5.19
CA ASN A 351 -2.34 26.21 4.95
C ASN A 351 -2.85 25.66 3.62
N SER A 352 -2.18 24.62 3.11
CA SER A 352 -2.66 23.88 1.95
C SER A 352 -2.57 22.39 2.17
N ILE A 353 -3.59 21.68 1.70
CA ILE A 353 -3.69 20.22 1.77
C ILE A 353 -3.70 19.71 0.33
N ILE A 354 -2.72 18.87 0.01
CA ILE A 354 -2.51 18.33 -1.33
C ILE A 354 -2.81 16.84 -1.29
N LEU A 355 -3.87 16.44 -1.98
CA LEU A 355 -4.26 15.04 -2.15
C LEU A 355 -3.59 14.51 -3.42
N THR A 356 -2.78 13.46 -3.30
CA THR A 356 -1.99 12.95 -4.42
C THR A 356 -2.63 11.78 -5.15
N ASN A 357 -3.66 11.17 -4.54
CA ASN A 357 -4.32 9.96 -5.01
C ASN A 357 -5.84 10.14 -4.96
N ARG A 358 -6.54 9.49 -5.89
CA ARG A 358 -7.99 9.29 -5.81
C ARG A 358 -8.23 8.00 -5.03
N THR A 359 -8.68 8.12 -3.79
CA THR A 359 -8.95 7.00 -2.88
C THR A 359 -10.37 6.47 -3.04
N SER A 360 -10.70 5.36 -2.39
CA SER A 360 -11.99 4.71 -2.61
C SER A 360 -13.18 5.59 -2.18
N PRO A 361 -14.34 5.43 -2.84
CA PRO A 361 -15.60 6.08 -2.45
C PRO A 361 -15.91 5.85 -0.97
N GLY A 362 -16.34 6.91 -0.29
CA GLY A 362 -16.64 6.89 1.15
C GLY A 362 -15.52 7.43 2.04
N THR A 363 -14.29 7.53 1.52
CA THR A 363 -13.18 8.16 2.25
C THR A 363 -13.28 9.69 2.25
N LEU A 364 -12.70 10.31 3.27
CA LEU A 364 -12.63 11.77 3.44
C LEU A 364 -11.86 12.44 2.29
N ALA A 365 -10.72 11.88 1.90
CA ALA A 365 -9.96 12.42 0.76
C ALA A 365 -10.78 12.38 -0.53
N ARG A 366 -11.50 11.29 -0.79
CA ARG A 366 -12.41 11.17 -1.95
C ARG A 366 -13.53 12.20 -1.90
N TRP A 367 -14.15 12.38 -0.74
CA TRP A 367 -15.19 13.39 -0.55
C TRP A 367 -14.70 14.81 -0.83
N LEU A 368 -13.47 15.17 -0.40
CA LEU A 368 -12.85 16.47 -0.68
C LEU A 368 -12.54 16.69 -2.16
N ILE A 369 -12.17 15.62 -2.88
CA ILE A 369 -11.92 15.68 -4.33
C ILE A 369 -13.23 15.93 -5.08
N ASP A 370 -14.30 15.23 -4.69
CA ASP A 370 -15.57 15.27 -5.40
C ASP A 370 -16.42 16.51 -5.03
N ASN A 371 -16.21 17.10 -3.83
CA ASN A 371 -16.97 18.24 -3.30
C ASN A 371 -16.06 19.44 -2.94
N PRO A 372 -15.35 20.04 -3.92
CA PRO A 372 -14.37 21.10 -3.64
C PRO A 372 -14.97 22.42 -3.11
N GLN A 373 -16.28 22.59 -3.19
CA GLN A 373 -16.99 23.79 -2.73
C GLN A 373 -17.39 23.72 -1.26
N ASP A 374 -17.32 22.53 -0.65
CA ASP A 374 -17.79 22.34 0.71
C ASP A 374 -16.73 22.78 1.72
N HIS A 375 -17.00 23.89 2.40
CA HIS A 375 -16.08 24.47 3.38
C HIS A 375 -16.25 23.93 4.81
N VAL A 376 -17.23 23.05 5.04
CA VAL A 376 -17.53 22.50 6.36
C VAL A 376 -17.64 20.99 6.28
N VAL A 377 -16.78 20.30 7.03
CA VAL A 377 -16.75 18.84 7.12
C VAL A 377 -17.01 18.42 8.55
N ARG A 378 -17.92 17.47 8.77
CA ARG A 378 -18.11 16.85 10.09
C ARG A 378 -17.21 15.63 10.19
N LEU A 379 -16.36 15.60 11.22
CA LEU A 379 -15.38 14.55 11.43
C LEU A 379 -15.51 14.00 12.85
N GLU A 380 -15.46 12.68 12.97
CA GLU A 380 -15.22 12.04 14.25
C GLU A 380 -13.71 12.02 14.51
N ILE A 381 -13.28 12.57 15.65
CA ILE A 381 -11.87 12.56 16.06
C ILE A 381 -11.75 11.57 17.22
N LYS A 382 -10.97 10.52 17.00
CA LYS A 382 -10.66 9.50 18.01
C LYS A 382 -9.24 9.70 18.51
N ARG A 383 -9.05 9.63 19.82
CA ARG A 383 -7.74 9.74 20.46
C ARG A 383 -7.62 8.72 21.57
N ARG A 384 -6.50 7.99 21.59
CA ARG A 384 -6.18 7.10 22.68
C ARG A 384 -5.66 7.90 23.88
N VAL A 385 -6.28 7.70 25.03
CA VAL A 385 -5.90 8.33 26.31
C VAL A 385 -5.52 7.21 27.27
N LYS A 386 -4.50 7.44 28.11
CA LYS A 386 -4.12 6.48 29.14
C LYS A 386 -5.24 6.41 30.17
N LEU A 387 -5.67 5.20 30.52
CA LEU A 387 -6.59 4.98 31.62
C LEU A 387 -5.87 5.26 32.94
N GLU A 388 -6.53 5.98 33.85
CA GLU A 388 -6.01 6.33 35.17
C GLU A 388 -7.05 6.02 36.27
N GLY A 389 -6.58 5.68 37.48
CA GLY A 389 -7.45 5.43 38.64
C GLY A 389 -8.44 4.28 38.42
N ALA A 390 -9.72 4.55 38.71
CA ALA A 390 -10.80 3.56 38.67
C ALA A 390 -11.01 2.92 37.29
N GLU A 391 -10.81 3.68 36.19
CA GLU A 391 -10.96 3.15 34.84
C GLU A 391 -9.90 2.09 34.52
N LEU A 392 -8.69 2.27 35.06
CA LEU A 392 -7.59 1.33 34.91
C LEU A 392 -7.84 0.06 35.75
N GLU A 393 -8.36 0.21 36.97
CA GLU A 393 -8.73 -0.92 37.83
C GLU A 393 -9.85 -1.76 37.20
N ASP A 394 -10.89 -1.11 36.66
CA ASP A 394 -11.98 -1.78 35.95
C ASP A 394 -11.49 -2.49 34.68
N TYR A 395 -10.55 -1.89 33.95
CA TYR A 395 -9.93 -2.52 32.79
C TYR A 395 -9.15 -3.78 33.18
N PHE A 396 -8.32 -3.72 34.24
CA PHE A 396 -7.58 -4.90 34.71
C PHE A 396 -8.52 -6.00 35.18
N LYS A 397 -9.61 -5.65 35.87
CA LYS A 397 -10.62 -6.63 36.29
C LYS A 397 -11.27 -7.31 35.09
N LYS A 398 -11.73 -6.56 34.10
CA LYS A 398 -12.32 -7.11 32.85
C LYS A 398 -11.32 -7.96 32.07
N LYS A 399 -10.06 -7.53 32.01
CA LYS A 399 -9.00 -8.28 31.33
C LYS A 399 -8.74 -9.62 32.03
N LEU A 400 -8.68 -9.63 33.35
CA LEU A 400 -8.52 -10.85 34.15
C LEU A 400 -9.72 -11.80 33.96
N GLU A 401 -10.94 -11.27 33.96
CA GLU A 401 -12.16 -12.06 33.67
C GLU A 401 -12.11 -12.67 32.27
N LYS A 402 -11.65 -11.91 31.26
CA LYS A 402 -11.52 -12.40 29.89
C LYS A 402 -10.43 -13.47 29.75
N GLU A 403 -9.28 -13.30 30.38
CA GLU A 403 -8.20 -14.30 30.40
C GLU A 403 -8.63 -15.60 31.10
N GLN A 404 -9.39 -15.49 32.20
CA GLN A 404 -9.98 -16.65 32.87
C GLN A 404 -10.98 -17.38 31.98
N GLU A 405 -11.83 -16.64 31.26
CA GLU A 405 -12.79 -17.23 30.32
C GLU A 405 -12.09 -17.91 29.14
N GLU A 406 -11.08 -17.26 28.54
CA GLU A 406 -10.30 -17.85 27.45
C GLU A 406 -9.56 -19.12 27.89
N THR A 407 -9.02 -19.13 29.12
CA THR A 407 -8.38 -20.32 29.69
C THR A 407 -9.40 -21.44 29.89
N ARG A 408 -10.60 -21.12 30.40
CA ARG A 408 -11.70 -22.08 30.55
C ARG A 408 -12.13 -22.69 29.21
N ILE A 409 -12.27 -21.86 28.17
CA ILE A 409 -12.62 -22.31 26.82
C ILE A 409 -11.52 -23.22 26.24
N LYS A 410 -10.24 -22.86 26.41
CA LYS A 410 -9.11 -23.70 25.96
C LYS A 410 -9.09 -25.06 26.67
N ASP A 411 -9.34 -25.07 27.99
CA ASP A 411 -9.40 -26.31 28.76
C ASP A 411 -10.59 -27.20 28.34
N GLU A 412 -11.75 -26.61 28.06
CA GLU A 412 -12.91 -27.35 27.54
C GLU A 412 -12.66 -27.92 26.13
N GLN A 413 -11.99 -27.16 25.25
CA GLN A 413 -11.60 -27.64 23.93
C GLN A 413 -10.58 -28.78 24.03
N ALA A 414 -9.57 -28.66 24.89
CA ALA A 414 -8.58 -29.71 25.13
C ALA A 414 -9.24 -31.00 25.68
N ARG A 415 -10.19 -30.87 26.62
CA ARG A 415 -10.94 -32.02 27.17
C ARG A 415 -11.86 -32.69 26.15
N ARG A 416 -12.39 -31.96 25.17
CA ARG A 416 -13.16 -32.53 24.06
C ARG A 416 -12.26 -33.32 23.11
N PHE A 417 -11.05 -32.83 22.82
CA PHE A 417 -10.08 -33.53 21.98
C PHE A 417 -9.57 -34.85 22.57
N VAL A 418 -9.51 -34.97 23.91
CA VAL A 418 -9.07 -36.20 24.59
C VAL A 418 -10.18 -37.27 24.67
N ARG A 419 -11.44 -36.92 24.38
CA ARG A 419 -12.61 -37.83 24.45
C ARG A 419 -13.08 -38.37 23.09
N THR A 420 -12.45 -37.95 22.00
CA THR A 420 -12.56 -38.51 20.64
C THR A 420 -11.27 -39.24 20.31
#